data_AF-A0A9W4WRF8-F1
#
_entry.id   AF-A0A9W4WRF8-F1
#
_cell.length_a   1.000
_cell.length_b   1.000
_cell.length_c   1.000
_cell.angle_alpha   90.00
_cell.angle_beta   90.00
_cell.angle_gamma   90.00
#
_symmetry.space_group_name_H-M   'P 1'
#
loop_
_entity.id
_entity.type
_entity.pdbx_description
1 polymer ?
#
loop_
_entity_poly.entity_id
_entity_poly.type
_entity_poly.pdbx_seq_one_letter_code
_entity_poly.pdbx_strand_id
1 'polypeptide(L)'
;MPSTTANNTTPKKEPDIIVFNDSYLKKASKSGSNIIEWKSFMSAKVSKMNEKSQISSATKIIKELEEERINKQNDKELEELLKTTQLLEKYTAEYLTGKDRRKYNERKMFELGAKAKKGLKIPTPISLGIQSKRQEREKKELEEAKNLGLYHQSIKHNWVSSSSKPQQRK
;
A
#
# COMPACT_ATOMS: atom_id res chain seq x y z
N MET A 1 -10.08 69.25 -77.51
CA MET A 1 -11.45 69.11 -76.98
C MET A 1 -11.75 67.63 -76.77
N PRO A 2 -12.39 67.17 -75.68
CA PRO A 2 -12.25 67.54 -74.27
C PRO A 2 -12.08 66.32 -73.32
N SER A 3 -11.47 66.62 -72.16
CA SER A 3 -11.63 66.10 -70.77
C SER A 3 -12.03 64.67 -70.44
N THR A 4 -11.09 64.01 -69.77
CA THR A 4 -11.22 63.02 -68.69
C THR A 4 -12.17 63.47 -67.57
N THR A 5 -12.97 62.55 -67.02
CA THR A 5 -13.49 62.69 -65.65
C THR A 5 -13.43 61.32 -64.96
N ALA A 6 -12.41 61.16 -64.12
CA ALA A 6 -12.27 60.05 -63.21
C ALA A 6 -13.11 60.32 -61.97
N ASN A 7 -14.10 59.48 -61.70
CA ASN A 7 -14.87 59.52 -60.47
C ASN A 7 -14.08 58.84 -59.36
N ASN A 8 -13.31 59.66 -58.63
CA ASN A 8 -12.75 59.30 -57.33
C ASN A 8 -13.88 59.29 -56.29
N THR A 9 -14.31 58.08 -55.90
CA THR A 9 -15.05 57.87 -54.66
C THR A 9 -14.20 56.95 -53.80
N THR A 10 -13.47 57.57 -52.87
CA THR A 10 -12.71 56.88 -51.84
C THR A 10 -13.68 56.22 -50.85
N PRO A 11 -13.67 54.89 -50.66
CA PRO A 11 -14.40 54.30 -49.56
C PRO A 11 -13.69 54.68 -48.25
N LYS A 12 -14.41 55.33 -47.35
CA LYS A 12 -13.93 55.60 -45.98
C LYS A 12 -13.55 54.27 -45.35
N LYS A 13 -12.27 54.12 -44.99
CA LYS A 13 -11.73 52.90 -44.38
C LYS A 13 -12.19 52.87 -42.93
N GLU A 14 -13.22 52.08 -42.65
CA GLU A 14 -13.62 51.77 -41.28
C GLU A 14 -12.47 51.04 -40.55
N PRO A 15 -12.31 51.25 -39.24
CA PRO A 15 -11.24 50.60 -38.49
C PRO A 15 -11.44 49.08 -38.48
N ASP A 16 -10.36 48.35 -38.70
CA ASP A 16 -10.36 46.89 -38.65
C ASP A 16 -10.41 46.46 -37.17
N ILE A 17 -11.60 46.11 -36.68
CA ILE A 17 -11.83 45.76 -35.28
C ILE A 17 -11.46 44.29 -35.08
N ILE A 18 -10.25 44.05 -34.61
CA ILE A 18 -9.80 42.71 -34.21
C ILE A 18 -10.33 42.44 -32.80
N VAL A 19 -11.45 41.72 -32.71
CA VAL A 19 -11.99 41.21 -31.44
C VAL A 19 -11.32 39.88 -31.12
N PHE A 20 -10.39 39.90 -30.16
CA PHE A 20 -9.85 38.66 -29.60
C PHE A 20 -10.89 38.04 -28.68
N ASN A 21 -11.51 36.95 -29.15
CA ASN A 21 -12.36 36.13 -28.29
C ASN A 21 -11.48 35.35 -27.30
N ASP A 22 -11.35 35.87 -26.08
CA ASP A 22 -10.65 35.21 -24.95
C ASP A 22 -11.28 33.87 -24.54
N SER A 23 -12.39 33.44 -25.17
CA SER A 23 -13.02 32.15 -24.93
C SER A 23 -12.14 30.95 -25.29
N TYR A 24 -11.09 31.13 -26.10
CA TYR A 24 -10.10 30.08 -26.37
C TYR A 24 -8.95 30.08 -25.36
N LEU A 25 -8.79 31.15 -24.58
CA LEU A 25 -7.91 31.17 -23.42
C LEU A 25 -8.63 30.48 -22.26
N LYS A 26 -8.82 29.16 -22.37
CA LYS A 26 -9.02 28.33 -21.18
C LYS A 26 -7.91 28.73 -20.21
N LYS A 27 -8.30 29.32 -19.08
CA LYS A 27 -7.43 29.74 -17.96
C LYS A 27 -6.14 28.96 -18.00
N ALA A 28 -5.06 29.61 -18.43
CA ALA A 28 -3.72 29.10 -18.22
C ALA A 28 -3.51 29.06 -16.71
N SER A 29 -3.96 27.97 -16.08
CA SER A 29 -3.48 27.62 -14.76
C SER A 29 -1.97 27.57 -14.91
N LYS A 30 -1.28 28.44 -14.15
CA LYS A 30 0.17 28.35 -13.97
C LYS A 30 0.51 26.88 -13.77
N SER A 31 1.29 26.31 -14.70
CA SER A 31 1.69 24.89 -14.75
C SER A 31 0.62 23.88 -15.18
N GLY A 32 0.11 24.02 -16.41
CA GLY A 32 -0.64 22.96 -17.12
C GLY A 32 0.09 22.36 -18.32
N SER A 33 1.33 22.76 -18.62
CA SER A 33 2.12 22.06 -19.62
C SER A 33 2.64 20.75 -19.04
N ASN A 34 2.61 19.68 -19.83
CA ASN A 34 3.15 18.40 -19.42
C ASN A 34 4.61 18.62 -18.98
N ILE A 35 5.01 18.16 -17.80
CA ILE A 35 6.32 18.48 -17.21
C ILE A 35 7.48 18.10 -18.13
N ILE A 36 7.23 17.14 -19.01
CA ILE A 36 8.13 16.67 -20.06
C ILE A 36 8.32 17.74 -21.15
N GLU A 37 7.25 18.41 -21.60
CA GLU A 37 7.30 19.48 -22.59
C GLU A 37 8.03 20.72 -22.05
N TRP A 38 7.75 21.10 -20.79
CA TRP A 38 8.45 22.21 -20.14
C TRP A 38 9.96 21.94 -20.00
N LYS A 39 10.34 20.71 -19.61
CA LYS A 39 11.75 20.30 -19.53
C LYS A 39 12.44 20.26 -20.89
N SER A 40 11.75 19.85 -21.95
CA SER A 40 12.32 19.86 -23.31
C SER A 40 12.50 21.28 -23.83
N PHE A 41 11.52 22.16 -23.60
CA PHE A 41 11.54 23.57 -24.00
C PHE A 41 12.62 24.38 -23.26
N MET A 42 12.81 24.13 -21.96
CA MET A 42 13.83 24.82 -21.14
C MET A 42 15.25 24.26 -21.34
N SER A 43 15.43 23.20 -22.13
CA SER A 43 16.76 22.62 -22.33
C SER A 43 17.54 23.38 -23.41
N ALA A 44 18.85 23.57 -23.20
CA ALA A 44 19.73 24.27 -24.15
C ALA A 44 19.93 23.55 -25.51
N LYS A 45 19.34 22.37 -25.71
CA LYS A 45 19.48 21.55 -26.92
C LYS A 45 18.16 21.52 -27.70
N VAL A 46 18.09 22.32 -28.75
CA VAL A 46 16.90 22.47 -29.62
C VAL A 46 16.47 21.15 -30.27
N SER A 47 17.39 20.20 -30.45
CA SER A 47 17.13 18.85 -30.97
C SER A 47 16.07 18.08 -30.18
N LYS A 48 15.93 18.34 -28.87
CA LYS A 48 14.93 17.68 -27.99
C LYS A 48 13.49 18.07 -28.28
N MET A 49 13.24 19.19 -28.98
CA MET A 49 11.88 19.61 -29.30
C MET A 49 11.27 18.80 -30.45
N ASN A 50 12.10 18.16 -31.30
CA ASN A 50 11.64 17.40 -32.47
C ASN A 50 11.73 15.88 -32.27
N GLU A 51 12.35 15.41 -31.18
CA GLU A 51 12.37 14.00 -30.82
C GLU A 51 10.98 13.58 -30.30
N LYS A 52 10.10 13.16 -31.21
CA LYS A 52 8.85 12.49 -30.83
C LYS A 52 9.16 11.27 -29.96
N SER A 53 8.56 11.26 -28.78
CA SER A 53 8.64 10.33 -27.64
C SER A 53 8.38 8.82 -27.92
N GLN A 54 8.76 8.27 -29.08
CA GLN A 54 8.47 6.87 -29.45
C GLN A 54 9.36 5.85 -28.72
N ILE A 55 10.52 6.26 -28.21
CA ILE A 55 11.45 5.36 -27.50
C ILE A 55 10.90 5.00 -26.10
N SER A 56 10.15 5.92 -25.48
CA SER A 56 9.65 5.71 -24.12
C SER A 56 8.47 4.72 -24.02
N SER A 57 7.70 4.52 -25.10
CA SER A 57 6.56 3.59 -25.09
C SER A 57 7.00 2.14 -25.23
N ALA A 58 7.97 1.83 -26.11
CA ALA A 58 8.48 0.47 -26.27
C ALA A 58 9.17 -0.06 -25.00
N THR A 59 9.98 0.78 -24.33
CA THR A 59 10.60 0.38 -23.05
C THR A 59 9.57 0.21 -21.92
N LYS A 60 8.47 0.97 -21.93
CA LYS A 60 7.37 0.78 -20.98
C LYS A 60 6.63 -0.54 -21.24
N ILE A 61 6.36 -0.87 -22.50
CA ILE A 61 5.70 -2.13 -22.88
C ILE A 61 6.55 -3.34 -22.48
N ILE A 62 7.88 -3.29 -22.67
CA ILE A 62 8.78 -4.39 -22.26
C ILE A 62 8.81 -4.54 -20.74
N LYS A 63 8.82 -3.42 -20.00
CA LYS A 63 8.77 -3.44 -18.53
C LYS A 63 7.45 -3.95 -18.00
N GLU A 64 6.34 -3.50 -18.57
CA GLU A 64 4.98 -3.95 -18.22
C GLU A 64 4.81 -5.46 -18.47
N LEU A 65 5.35 -5.96 -19.57
CA LEU A 65 5.33 -7.39 -19.89
C LEU A 65 6.19 -8.21 -18.93
N GLU A 66 7.34 -7.69 -18.50
CA GLU A 66 8.18 -8.34 -17.48
C GLU A 66 7.54 -8.31 -16.09
N GLU A 67 6.92 -7.19 -15.71
CA GLU A 67 6.13 -7.05 -14.49
C GLU A 67 4.94 -8.04 -14.49
N GLU A 68 4.26 -8.21 -15.62
CA GLU A 68 3.17 -9.18 -15.75
C GLU A 68 3.67 -10.63 -15.61
N ARG A 69 4.86 -10.95 -16.14
CA ARG A 69 5.50 -12.26 -15.95
C ARG A 69 5.84 -12.51 -14.49
N ILE A 70 6.44 -11.53 -13.82
CA ILE A 70 6.80 -11.60 -12.41
C ILE A 70 5.53 -11.76 -11.56
N ASN A 71 4.49 -10.98 -11.83
CA ASN A 71 3.21 -11.10 -11.12
C ASN A 71 2.61 -12.50 -11.31
N LYS A 72 2.62 -13.04 -12.54
CA LYS A 72 2.17 -14.42 -12.80
C LYS A 72 3.01 -15.47 -12.07
N GLN A 73 4.30 -15.23 -11.86
CA GLN A 73 5.16 -16.12 -11.07
C GLN A 73 4.82 -16.03 -9.58
N ASN A 74 4.68 -14.81 -9.06
CA ASN A 74 4.30 -14.56 -7.67
C ASN A 74 2.93 -15.15 -7.35
N ASP A 75 1.95 -15.03 -8.26
CA ASP A 75 0.61 -15.60 -8.09
C ASP A 75 0.67 -17.13 -8.05
N LYS A 76 1.49 -17.76 -8.90
CA LYS A 76 1.70 -19.21 -8.88
C LYS A 76 2.35 -19.68 -7.58
N GLU A 77 3.38 -18.98 -7.13
CA GLU A 77 4.04 -19.28 -5.85
C GLU A 77 3.06 -19.12 -4.69
N LEU A 78 2.28 -18.05 -4.68
CA LEU A 78 1.24 -17.82 -3.69
C LEU A 78 0.19 -18.94 -3.68
N GLU A 79 -0.27 -19.39 -4.85
CA GLU A 79 -1.19 -20.52 -4.96
C GLU A 79 -0.59 -21.82 -4.39
N GLU A 80 0.68 -22.08 -4.66
CA GLU A 80 1.38 -23.25 -4.13
C GLU A 80 1.50 -23.19 -2.60
N LEU A 81 1.86 -22.02 -2.05
CA LEU A 81 1.90 -21.79 -0.61
C LEU A 81 0.51 -21.97 0.04
N LEU A 82 -0.56 -21.48 -0.59
CA LEU A 82 -1.92 -21.67 -0.09
C LEU A 82 -2.34 -23.14 -0.12
N LYS A 83 -2.01 -23.88 -1.19
CA LYS A 83 -2.29 -25.32 -1.28
C LYS A 83 -1.54 -26.12 -0.22
N THR A 84 -0.25 -25.84 -0.04
CA THR A 84 0.61 -26.54 0.95
C THR A 84 0.19 -26.22 2.38
N THR A 85 -0.10 -24.96 2.70
CA THR A 85 -0.59 -24.57 4.03
C THR A 85 -1.92 -25.24 4.36
N GLN A 86 -2.86 -25.32 3.42
CA GLN A 86 -4.12 -26.06 3.61
C GLN A 86 -3.90 -27.56 3.81
N LEU A 87 -2.94 -28.15 3.08
CA LEU A 87 -2.59 -29.57 3.25
C LEU A 87 -1.99 -29.82 4.64
N LEU A 88 -1.05 -28.99 5.06
CA LEU A 88 -0.46 -29.03 6.39
C LEU A 88 -1.52 -28.82 7.47
N GLU A 89 -2.45 -27.89 7.27
CA GLU A 89 -3.56 -27.67 8.20
C GLU A 89 -4.44 -28.92 8.32
N LYS A 90 -4.88 -29.52 7.21
CA LYS A 90 -5.66 -30.76 7.20
C LYS A 90 -4.92 -31.89 7.90
N TYR A 91 -3.64 -32.08 7.57
CA TYR A 91 -2.78 -33.07 8.21
C TYR A 91 -2.72 -32.81 9.73
N THR A 92 -2.37 -31.60 10.16
CA THR A 92 -2.32 -31.29 11.61
C THR A 92 -3.66 -31.52 12.29
N ALA A 93 -4.78 -31.18 11.66
CA ALA A 93 -6.12 -31.38 12.21
C ALA A 93 -6.55 -32.85 12.29
N GLU A 94 -6.08 -33.71 11.38
CA GLU A 94 -6.35 -35.14 11.35
C GLU A 94 -5.57 -35.91 12.44
N TYR A 95 -4.31 -35.54 12.67
CA TYR A 95 -3.47 -36.18 13.69
C TYR A 95 -3.83 -35.73 15.11
N LEU A 96 -4.45 -34.56 15.26
CA LEU A 96 -4.92 -34.07 16.55
C LEU A 96 -6.26 -34.71 16.93
N THR A 97 -6.31 -35.31 18.12
CA THR A 97 -7.53 -35.96 18.64
C THR A 97 -8.10 -35.23 19.87
N GLY A 98 -9.40 -35.40 20.09
CA GLY A 98 -10.11 -34.98 21.31
C GLY A 98 -9.94 -33.50 21.69
N LYS A 99 -9.26 -33.27 22.82
CA LYS A 99 -9.09 -31.95 23.43
C LYS A 99 -8.16 -31.05 22.60
N ASP A 100 -7.11 -31.62 22.02
CA ASP A 100 -6.12 -30.85 21.29
C ASP A 100 -6.66 -30.35 19.96
N ARG A 101 -7.49 -31.16 19.28
CA ARG A 101 -8.24 -30.73 18.09
C ARG A 101 -9.16 -29.55 18.38
N ARG A 102 -9.88 -29.56 19.51
CA ARG A 102 -10.74 -28.43 19.92
C ARG A 102 -9.93 -27.17 20.18
N LYS A 103 -8.77 -27.29 20.85
CA LYS A 103 -7.87 -26.18 21.14
C LYS A 103 -7.24 -25.61 19.86
N TYR A 104 -6.87 -26.46 18.91
CA TYR A 104 -6.37 -26.06 17.61
C TYR A 104 -7.42 -25.27 16.83
N ASN A 105 -8.64 -25.80 16.72
CA ASN A 105 -9.74 -25.12 16.04
C ASN A 105 -10.06 -23.78 16.71
N GLU A 106 -10.04 -23.69 18.04
CA GLU A 106 -10.26 -22.44 18.76
C GLU A 106 -9.18 -21.39 18.43
N ARG A 107 -7.91 -21.79 18.36
CA ARG A 107 -6.81 -20.91 17.94
C ARG A 107 -7.02 -20.43 16.51
N LYS A 108 -7.38 -21.34 15.59
CA LYS A 108 -7.68 -20.99 14.20
C LYS A 108 -8.84 -20.01 14.07
N MET A 109 -9.92 -20.21 14.82
CA MET A 109 -11.03 -19.25 14.84
C MET A 109 -10.57 -17.87 15.31
N PHE A 110 -9.71 -17.79 16.34
CA PHE A 110 -9.13 -16.53 16.79
C PHE A 110 -8.21 -15.88 15.74
N GLU A 111 -7.37 -16.66 15.06
CA GLU A 111 -6.53 -16.20 13.94
C GLU A 111 -7.37 -15.63 12.79
N LEU A 112 -8.53 -16.24 12.50
CA LEU A 112 -9.51 -15.77 11.51
C LEU A 112 -10.34 -14.56 11.98
N GLY A 113 -10.09 -14.04 13.18
CA GLY A 113 -10.73 -12.83 13.70
C GLY A 113 -11.96 -13.09 14.59
N ALA A 114 -12.23 -14.33 15.00
CA ALA A 114 -13.25 -14.59 16.00
C ALA A 114 -12.86 -13.98 17.36
N LYS A 115 -13.84 -13.43 18.08
CA LYS A 115 -13.63 -12.88 19.41
C LYS A 115 -13.27 -14.00 20.39
N ALA A 116 -12.31 -13.74 21.28
CA ALA A 116 -11.94 -14.67 22.33
C ALA A 116 -13.15 -15.03 23.20
N LYS A 117 -13.29 -16.33 23.53
CA LYS A 117 -14.34 -16.78 24.43
C LYS A 117 -14.19 -16.11 25.79
N LYS A 118 -15.31 -15.70 26.40
CA LYS A 118 -15.32 -15.22 27.78
C LYS A 118 -14.82 -16.36 28.67
N GLY A 119 -13.82 -16.08 29.51
CA GLY A 119 -13.32 -17.05 30.47
C GLY A 119 -14.40 -17.50 31.45
N LEU A 120 -14.12 -18.57 32.20
CA LEU A 120 -15.01 -18.99 33.28
C LEU A 120 -15.16 -17.85 34.29
N LYS A 121 -16.37 -17.66 34.82
CA LYS A 121 -16.64 -16.68 35.86
C LYS A 121 -15.98 -17.17 37.16
N ILE A 122 -14.86 -16.55 37.54
CA ILE A 122 -14.08 -16.88 38.72
C ILE A 122 -14.23 -15.73 39.74
N PRO A 123 -14.35 -16.01 41.05
CA PRO A 123 -14.30 -14.97 42.08
C PRO A 123 -13.02 -14.12 42.01
N THR A 124 -13.13 -12.83 42.30
CA THR A 124 -12.03 -11.87 42.23
C THR A 124 -10.78 -12.27 43.05
N PRO A 125 -10.86 -12.73 44.31
CA PRO A 125 -9.66 -13.09 45.07
C PRO A 125 -8.91 -14.28 44.44
N ILE A 126 -9.65 -15.25 43.90
CA ILE A 126 -9.08 -16.43 43.25
C ILE A 126 -8.42 -16.01 41.93
N SER A 127 -9.07 -15.15 41.14
CA SER A 127 -8.51 -14.63 39.89
C SER A 127 -7.20 -13.88 40.10
N LEU A 128 -7.13 -13.04 41.13
CA LEU A 128 -5.90 -12.32 41.49
C LEU A 128 -4.79 -13.28 41.94
N GLY A 129 -5.13 -14.30 42.73
CA GLY A 129 -4.17 -15.34 43.13
C GLY A 129 -3.61 -16.13 41.93
N ILE A 130 -4.46 -16.47 40.96
CA ILE A 130 -4.03 -17.13 39.71
C ILE A 130 -3.08 -16.22 38.92
N GLN A 131 -3.37 -14.92 38.86
CA GLN A 131 -2.54 -13.95 38.15
C GLN A 131 -1.18 -13.74 38.82
N SER A 132 -1.13 -13.60 40.16
CA SER A 132 0.13 -13.48 40.91
C SER A 132 1.03 -14.70 40.68
N LYS A 133 0.47 -15.91 40.86
CA LYS A 133 1.22 -17.16 40.65
C LYS A 133 1.70 -17.34 39.22
N ARG A 134 0.96 -16.81 38.24
CA ARG A 134 1.39 -16.83 36.83
C ARG A 134 2.63 -15.92 36.65
N GLN A 135 2.59 -14.70 37.18
CA GLN A 135 3.71 -13.76 37.10
C GLN A 135 4.95 -14.28 37.83
N GLU A 136 4.78 -14.91 39.00
CA GLU A 136 5.88 -15.53 39.75
C GLU A 136 6.57 -16.63 38.93
N ARG A 137 5.79 -17.52 38.28
CA ARG A 137 6.35 -18.56 37.40
C ARG A 137 7.10 -17.97 36.22
N GLU A 138 6.56 -16.94 35.59
CA GLU A 138 7.19 -16.28 34.44
C GLU A 138 8.50 -15.59 34.82
N LYS A 139 8.56 -14.94 35.99
CA LYS A 139 9.81 -14.37 36.53
C LYS A 139 10.85 -15.46 36.79
N LYS A 140 10.43 -16.58 37.40
CA LYS A 140 11.32 -17.71 37.67
C LYS A 140 11.86 -18.33 36.39
N GLU A 141 11.01 -18.54 35.39
CA GLU A 141 11.41 -19.09 34.08
C GLU A 141 12.41 -18.17 33.36
N LEU A 142 12.21 -16.85 33.47
CA LEU A 142 13.15 -15.86 32.93
C LEU A 142 14.50 -15.89 33.66
N GLU A 143 14.50 -16.00 35.00
CA GLU A 143 15.73 -16.14 35.79
C GLU A 143 16.47 -17.44 35.45
N GLU A 144 15.76 -18.56 35.32
CA GLU A 144 16.32 -19.84 34.89
C GLU A 144 16.92 -19.74 33.49
N ALA A 145 16.22 -19.13 32.53
CA ALA A 145 16.73 -18.91 31.18
C ALA A 145 18.00 -18.03 31.16
N LYS A 146 18.09 -17.04 32.06
CA LYS A 146 19.31 -16.24 32.24
C LYS A 146 20.46 -17.07 32.82
N ASN A 147 20.18 -17.85 33.86
CA ASN A 147 21.17 -18.70 34.51
C ASN A 147 21.72 -19.78 33.56
N LEU A 148 20.87 -20.31 32.68
CA LEU A 148 21.23 -21.28 31.64
C LEU A 148 21.90 -20.64 30.41
N GLY A 149 21.98 -19.31 30.33
CA GLY A 149 22.52 -18.59 29.17
C GLY A 149 21.63 -18.66 27.91
N LEU A 150 20.39 -19.13 28.04
CA LEU A 150 19.42 -19.20 26.94
C LEU A 150 18.74 -17.86 26.66
N TYR A 151 18.83 -16.91 27.60
CA TYR A 151 18.26 -15.59 27.45
C TYR A 151 19.03 -14.74 26.43
N HIS A 152 18.33 -14.25 25.39
CA HIS A 152 18.86 -13.31 24.43
C HIS A 152 17.86 -12.18 24.12
N GLN A 153 18.36 -10.98 23.81
CA GLN A 153 17.53 -9.79 23.59
C GLN A 153 16.56 -9.95 22.39
N SER A 154 16.93 -10.73 21.38
CA SER A 154 16.07 -11.01 20.21
C SER A 154 14.80 -11.80 20.58
N ILE A 155 14.87 -12.68 21.59
CA ILE A 155 13.77 -13.52 22.04
C ILE A 155 13.05 -12.98 23.28
N LYS A 156 13.33 -11.75 23.72
CA LYS A 156 12.66 -11.11 24.87
C LYS A 156 11.13 -11.12 24.76
N HIS A 157 10.60 -11.06 23.54
CA HIS A 157 9.17 -11.04 23.27
C HIS A 157 8.47 -12.34 23.69
N ASN A 158 9.17 -13.47 23.64
CA ASN A 158 8.67 -14.77 24.12
C ASN A 158 8.40 -14.73 25.62
N TRP A 159 9.21 -13.98 26.36
CA TRP A 159 9.14 -13.85 27.82
C TRP A 159 8.24 -12.70 28.31
N VAL A 160 7.98 -11.69 27.46
CA VAL A 160 7.23 -10.47 27.82
C VAL A 160 5.73 -10.56 27.47
N SER A 161 5.37 -11.45 26.53
CA SER A 161 4.01 -11.54 25.95
C SER A 161 2.88 -11.88 26.93
N SER A 162 3.19 -12.37 28.12
CA SER A 162 2.22 -12.68 29.18
C SER A 162 1.77 -11.46 30.00
N SER A 163 2.52 -10.36 29.96
CA SER A 163 2.15 -9.11 30.62
C SER A 163 1.15 -8.36 29.73
N SER A 164 -0.14 -8.74 29.82
CA SER A 164 -1.21 -8.00 29.16
C SER A 164 -1.09 -6.52 29.50
N LYS A 165 -0.89 -5.65 28.49
CA LYS A 165 -0.95 -4.20 28.66
C LYS A 165 -2.26 -3.86 29.39
N PRO A 166 -2.24 -3.01 30.43
CA PRO A 166 -3.46 -2.61 31.12
C PRO A 166 -4.40 -1.98 30.11
N GLN A 167 -5.54 -2.62 29.90
CA GLN A 167 -6.60 -2.11 29.05
C GLN A 167 -7.12 -0.83 29.72
N GLN A 168 -6.69 0.32 29.22
CA GLN A 168 -7.15 1.63 29.67
C GLN A 168 -8.67 1.65 29.54
N ARG A 169 -9.37 1.60 30.67
CA ARG A 169 -10.82 1.74 30.74
C ARG A 169 -11.12 3.21 30.46
N LYS A 170 -11.75 3.51 29.33
CA LYS A 170 -12.50 4.76 29.15
C LYS A 170 -13.85 4.62 29.86
#